data_AF-A0AAD7JEK3-F1
#
_entry.id   AF-A0AAD7JEK3-F1
#
_cell.length_a   1.000
_cell.length_b   1.000
_cell.length_c   1.000
_cell.angle_alpha   90.00
_cell.angle_beta   90.00
_cell.angle_gamma   90.00
#
_symmetry.space_group_name_H-M   'P 1'
#
loop_
_entity.id
_entity.type
_entity.pdbx_description
1 polymer ?
#
loop_
_entity_poly.entity_id
_entity_poly.type
_entity_poly.pdbx_seq_one_letter_code
_entity_poly.pdbx_strand_id
1 'polypeptide(L)'
;MMKEPDTAPGRPVKRAKSKSVLPTPDRDAEFYNDSGDCVILVENTLFKVHRFILIRHSPVFSTLFALPHGASAAEGLSDDLPISLSDDKAQDFRSLFKYLYAPRVSFKPTFCHWFHSSRSAFATQANSIPVTDLPDIIAVAKISNKYEICVWRDWALLVIT
;
A
#
# COMPACT_ATOMS: atom_id res chain seq x y z
N MET A 1 -11.16 -76.69 12.13
CA MET A 1 -10.56 -75.36 12.40
C MET A 1 -10.72 -74.50 11.15
N MET A 2 -11.58 -73.48 11.20
CA MET A 2 -11.22 -72.04 11.14
C MET A 2 -10.87 -71.57 9.71
N LYS A 3 -11.84 -71.14 8.89
CA LYS A 3 -12.41 -69.76 8.68
C LYS A 3 -11.92 -69.19 7.33
N GLU A 4 -12.84 -68.88 6.41
CA GLU A 4 -12.62 -67.86 5.37
C GLU A 4 -12.50 -66.47 6.04
N PRO A 5 -11.82 -65.52 5.37
CA PRO A 5 -12.49 -64.24 5.22
C PRO A 5 -12.35 -63.62 3.82
N ASP A 6 -13.51 -63.15 3.34
CA ASP A 6 -13.73 -62.14 2.31
C ASP A 6 -12.63 -61.08 2.20
N THR A 7 -12.04 -60.95 1.02
CA THR A 7 -11.29 -59.74 0.63
C THR A 7 -12.24 -58.82 -0.13
N ALA A 8 -12.80 -57.84 0.59
CA ALA A 8 -13.69 -56.82 0.04
C ALA A 8 -12.99 -55.91 -0.99
N PRO A 9 -13.73 -55.35 -1.98
CA PRO A 9 -13.17 -54.43 -2.96
C PRO A 9 -12.79 -53.08 -2.35
N GLY A 10 -11.63 -52.57 -2.76
CA GLY A 10 -11.06 -51.33 -2.28
C GLY A 10 -12.00 -50.11 -2.37
N ARG A 11 -12.08 -49.38 -1.25
CA ARG A 11 -12.80 -48.11 -1.12
C ARG A 11 -12.28 -47.09 -2.15
N PRO A 12 -13.15 -46.35 -2.87
CA PRO A 12 -12.71 -45.27 -3.74
C PRO A 12 -12.05 -44.18 -2.89
N VAL A 13 -10.81 -43.85 -3.24
CA VAL A 13 -10.06 -42.73 -2.65
C VAL A 13 -10.87 -41.46 -2.91
N LYS A 14 -11.34 -40.82 -1.83
CA LYS A 14 -12.02 -39.52 -1.89
C LYS A 14 -11.09 -38.53 -2.57
N ARG A 15 -11.47 -38.11 -3.78
CA ARG A 15 -10.82 -37.09 -4.59
C ARG A 15 -10.65 -35.82 -3.74
N ALA A 16 -9.41 -35.54 -3.34
CA ALA A 16 -9.07 -34.32 -2.62
C ALA A 16 -9.46 -33.12 -3.48
N LYS A 17 -10.23 -32.22 -2.87
CA LYS A 17 -10.77 -31.00 -3.47
C LYS A 17 -9.59 -30.10 -3.86
N SER A 18 -9.41 -29.87 -5.15
CA SER A 18 -8.42 -28.96 -5.72
C SER A 18 -8.65 -27.56 -5.15
N LYS A 19 -7.76 -27.10 -4.25
CA LYS A 19 -7.65 -25.68 -3.94
C LYS A 19 -7.28 -24.97 -5.24
N SER A 20 -8.12 -24.04 -5.68
CA SER A 20 -7.80 -23.10 -6.74
C SER A 20 -6.50 -22.40 -6.37
N VAL A 21 -5.44 -22.60 -7.15
CA VAL A 21 -4.18 -21.87 -7.02
C VAL A 21 -4.47 -20.43 -7.45
N LEU A 22 -4.89 -19.60 -6.51
CA LEU A 22 -4.85 -18.16 -6.71
C LEU A 22 -3.38 -17.76 -6.68
N PRO A 23 -2.91 -16.89 -7.60
CA PRO A 23 -1.56 -16.38 -7.55
C PRO A 23 -1.32 -15.75 -6.18
N THR A 24 -0.28 -16.20 -5.50
CA THR A 24 0.15 -15.60 -4.24
C THR A 24 0.68 -14.20 -4.53
N PRO A 25 0.28 -13.18 -3.76
CA PRO A 25 0.82 -11.84 -3.90
C PRO A 25 2.34 -11.83 -3.74
N ASP A 26 3.02 -11.02 -4.55
CA ASP A 26 4.47 -10.88 -4.52
C ASP A 26 4.87 -9.80 -3.52
N ARG A 27 5.96 -10.02 -2.78
CA ARG A 27 6.52 -9.00 -1.88
C ARG A 27 7.28 -7.96 -2.69
N ASP A 28 7.06 -6.69 -2.40
CA ASP A 28 7.80 -5.62 -3.05
C ASP A 28 9.29 -5.67 -2.70
N ALA A 29 10.16 -5.48 -3.68
CA ALA A 29 11.60 -5.57 -3.48
C ALA A 29 12.19 -4.40 -2.65
N GLU A 30 11.55 -3.23 -2.69
CA GLU A 30 12.05 -2.00 -2.07
C GLU A 30 11.29 -1.70 -0.76
N PHE A 31 9.99 -1.95 -0.74
CA PHE A 31 9.09 -1.54 0.34
C PHE A 31 8.46 -2.71 1.11
N TYR A 32 9.21 -3.80 1.27
CA TYR A 32 8.89 -4.88 2.19
C TYR A 32 9.91 -4.93 3.33
N ASN A 33 9.66 -4.15 4.38
CA ASN A 33 10.58 -3.99 5.51
C ASN A 33 10.30 -5.00 6.62
N ASP A 34 11.31 -5.76 7.04
CA ASP A 34 11.19 -6.73 8.13
C ASP A 34 10.73 -6.12 9.46
N SER A 35 11.15 -4.88 9.75
CA SER A 35 10.77 -4.11 10.94
C SER A 35 9.41 -3.41 10.81
N GLY A 36 8.78 -3.47 9.63
CA GLY A 36 7.46 -2.88 9.43
C GLY A 36 6.38 -3.61 10.24
N ASP A 37 5.38 -2.84 10.67
CA ASP A 37 4.24 -3.29 11.49
C ASP A 37 2.89 -3.17 10.75
N CYS A 38 2.93 -2.90 9.44
CA CYS A 38 1.78 -2.82 8.56
C CYS A 38 2.04 -3.56 7.24
N VAL A 39 1.17 -4.50 6.89
CA VAL A 39 1.14 -5.16 5.58
C VAL A 39 -0.05 -4.67 4.77
N ILE A 40 0.24 -4.11 3.60
CA ILE A 40 -0.77 -3.59 2.66
C ILE A 40 -0.66 -4.36 1.35
N LEU A 41 -1.78 -4.81 0.83
CA LEU A 41 -1.90 -5.44 -0.49
C LEU A 41 -2.48 -4.43 -1.48
N VAL A 42 -1.74 -4.15 -2.55
CA VAL A 42 -2.19 -3.31 -3.66
C VAL A 42 -1.98 -4.10 -4.95
N GLU A 43 -3.04 -4.26 -5.75
CA GLU A 43 -3.07 -5.19 -6.89
C GLU A 43 -2.63 -6.61 -6.47
N ASN A 44 -1.44 -7.06 -6.90
CA ASN A 44 -0.83 -8.33 -6.52
C ASN A 44 0.49 -8.14 -5.76
N THR A 45 0.71 -6.96 -5.16
CA THR A 45 1.97 -6.61 -4.47
C THR A 45 1.72 -6.34 -2.99
N LEU A 46 2.51 -7.01 -2.14
CA LEU A 46 2.56 -6.79 -0.70
C LEU A 46 3.63 -5.77 -0.36
N PHE A 47 3.23 -4.77 0.40
CA PHE A 47 4.08 -3.76 0.99
C PHE A 47 4.10 -3.95 2.50
N LYS A 48 5.29 -3.97 3.10
CA LYS A 48 5.45 -4.03 4.55
C LYS A 48 6.15 -2.78 5.04
N VAL A 49 5.39 -1.90 5.69
CA VAL A 49 5.79 -0.53 6.04
C VAL A 49 5.46 -0.21 7.50
N HIS A 50 5.93 0.92 8.00
CA HIS A 50 5.66 1.38 9.35
C HIS A 50 4.32 2.15 9.42
N ARG A 51 3.38 1.70 10.25
CA ARG A 51 2.08 2.34 10.52
C ARG A 51 2.26 3.80 10.92
N PHE A 52 3.27 4.09 11.74
CA PHE A 52 3.58 5.43 12.21
C PHE A 52 3.75 6.43 11.05
N ILE A 53 4.39 6.03 9.95
CA ILE A 53 4.61 6.90 8.79
C ILE A 53 3.27 7.20 8.09
N LEU A 54 2.41 6.20 7.96
CA LEU A 54 1.08 6.38 7.35
C LEU A 54 0.18 7.27 8.22
N ILE A 55 0.10 6.98 9.51
CA ILE A 55 -0.72 7.74 10.48
C ILE A 55 -0.28 9.20 10.55
N ARG A 56 1.03 9.45 10.60
CA ARG A 56 1.60 10.80 10.69
C ARG A 56 1.18 11.67 9.51
N HIS A 57 1.02 11.08 8.33
CA HIS A 57 0.82 11.80 7.10
C HIS A 57 -0.62 11.73 6.58
N SER A 58 -1.46 10.81 7.06
CA SER A 58 -2.82 10.59 6.57
C SER A 58 -3.83 10.37 7.72
N PRO A 59 -4.85 11.23 7.85
CA PRO A 59 -5.94 11.02 8.79
C PRO A 59 -6.81 9.81 8.40
N VAL A 60 -6.87 9.47 7.10
CA VAL A 60 -7.58 8.28 6.58
C VAL A 60 -6.95 7.02 7.15
N PHE A 61 -5.63 6.87 7.04
CA PHE A 61 -4.94 5.72 7.64
C PHE A 61 -5.01 5.74 9.17
N SER A 62 -4.93 6.91 9.81
CA SER A 62 -5.16 7.02 11.26
C SER A 62 -6.52 6.47 11.68
N THR A 63 -7.57 6.77 10.91
CA THR A 63 -8.93 6.31 11.19
C THR A 63 -9.04 4.81 10.92
N LEU A 64 -8.51 4.33 9.79
CA LEU A 64 -8.50 2.91 9.42
C LEU A 64 -7.90 2.05 10.54
N PHE A 65 -6.76 2.47 11.10
CA PHE A 65 -6.10 1.74 12.17
C PHE A 65 -6.77 1.86 13.55
N ALA A 66 -7.63 2.85 13.75
CA ALA A 66 -8.36 3.06 15.00
C ALA A 66 -9.69 2.30 15.07
N LEU A 67 -10.15 1.74 13.95
CA LEU A 67 -11.39 0.98 13.91
C LEU A 67 -11.28 -0.29 14.77
N PRO A 68 -12.32 -0.62 15.57
CA PRO A 68 -12.32 -1.83 16.36
C PRO A 68 -12.35 -3.05 15.43
N HIS A 69 -11.26 -3.80 15.40
CA HIS A 69 -11.24 -5.14 14.85
C HIS A 69 -12.19 -5.97 15.72
N GLY A 70 -13.29 -6.48 15.15
CA GLY A 70 -14.31 -7.24 15.88
C GLY A 70 -13.78 -8.57 16.41
N ALA A 71 -14.58 -9.64 16.35
CA ALA A 71 -14.12 -10.99 16.73
C ALA A 71 -13.08 -11.59 15.75
N SER A 72 -12.70 -10.85 14.70
CA SER A 72 -11.73 -11.28 13.69
C SER A 72 -10.33 -10.75 14.01
N ALA A 73 -9.31 -11.44 13.53
CA ALA A 73 -7.93 -10.98 13.62
C ALA A 73 -7.77 -9.61 12.94
N ALA A 74 -6.90 -8.76 13.50
CA ALA A 74 -6.65 -7.43 12.96
C ALA A 74 -5.96 -7.51 11.59
N GLU A 75 -6.50 -6.80 10.60
CA GLU A 75 -5.92 -6.72 9.27
C GLU A 75 -4.60 -5.93 9.27
N GLY A 76 -3.74 -6.26 8.33
CA GLY A 76 -2.45 -5.60 8.10
C GLY A 76 -1.35 -6.01 9.06
N LEU A 77 -1.51 -7.07 9.85
CA LEU A 77 -0.45 -7.59 10.72
C LEU A 77 0.37 -8.72 10.08
N SER A 78 -0.15 -9.37 9.05
CA SER A 78 0.52 -10.48 8.35
C SER A 78 0.18 -10.51 6.87
N ASP A 79 0.96 -11.27 6.10
CA ASP A 79 0.72 -11.53 4.67
C ASP A 79 -0.58 -12.31 4.43
N ASP A 80 -1.07 -13.05 5.43
CA ASP A 80 -2.30 -13.85 5.35
C ASP A 80 -3.57 -12.98 5.46
N LEU A 81 -3.46 -11.86 6.18
CA LEU A 81 -4.53 -10.88 6.39
C LEU A 81 -3.99 -9.46 6.18
N PRO A 82 -3.59 -9.08 4.95
CA PRO A 82 -3.12 -7.74 4.65
C PRO A 82 -4.29 -6.76 4.55
N ILE A 83 -4.01 -5.46 4.66
CA ILE A 83 -4.99 -4.42 4.32
C ILE A 83 -5.08 -4.35 2.80
N SER A 84 -6.21 -4.73 2.23
CA SER A 84 -6.41 -4.76 0.78
C SER A 84 -6.88 -3.40 0.25
N LEU A 85 -6.13 -2.82 -0.68
CA LEU A 85 -6.46 -1.58 -1.38
C LEU A 85 -6.67 -1.90 -2.86
N SER A 86 -7.88 -2.38 -3.19
CA SER A 86 -8.22 -2.92 -4.51
C SER A 86 -8.29 -1.90 -5.64
N ASP A 87 -8.46 -0.62 -5.31
CA ASP A 87 -8.75 0.44 -6.28
C ASP A 87 -7.52 1.28 -6.65
N ASP A 88 -6.32 0.83 -6.23
CA ASP A 88 -5.07 1.55 -6.46
C ASP A 88 -4.04 0.67 -7.15
N LYS A 89 -3.04 1.32 -7.75
CA LYS A 89 -1.93 0.65 -8.43
C LYS A 89 -0.74 0.47 -7.51
N ALA A 90 -0.07 -0.68 -7.60
CA ALA A 90 1.14 -0.94 -6.82
C ALA A 90 2.24 0.09 -7.14
N GLN A 91 2.35 0.49 -8.40
CA GLN A 91 3.31 1.50 -8.82
C GLN A 91 3.06 2.86 -8.14
N ASP A 92 1.80 3.26 -8.00
CA ASP A 92 1.50 4.57 -7.40
C ASP A 92 1.87 4.60 -5.91
N PHE A 93 1.67 3.46 -5.23
CA PHE A 93 2.10 3.27 -3.85
C PHE A 93 3.63 3.22 -3.68
N ARG A 94 4.37 2.64 -4.64
CA ARG A 94 5.85 2.74 -4.63
C ARG A 94 6.31 4.18 -4.69
N SER A 95 5.76 4.98 -5.59
CA SER A 95 6.11 6.40 -5.72
C SER A 95 5.75 7.16 -4.43
N LEU A 96 4.62 6.83 -3.81
CA LEU A 96 4.25 7.36 -2.49
C LEU A 96 5.29 7.00 -1.41
N PHE A 97 5.68 5.73 -1.30
CA PHE A 97 6.60 5.30 -0.25
C PHE A 97 8.01 5.84 -0.45
N LYS A 98 8.50 5.93 -1.69
CA LYS A 98 9.74 6.64 -2.00
C LYS A 98 9.73 8.05 -1.41
N TYR A 99 8.61 8.74 -1.55
CA TYR A 99 8.44 10.08 -0.99
C TYR A 99 8.36 10.07 0.55
N LEU A 100 7.52 9.22 1.15
CA LEU A 100 7.31 9.20 2.61
C LEU A 100 8.57 8.76 3.39
N TYR A 101 9.39 7.91 2.81
CA TYR A 101 10.65 7.43 3.41
C TYR A 101 11.88 8.25 2.99
N ALA A 102 11.74 9.18 2.03
CA ALA A 102 12.86 10.03 1.63
C ALA A 102 13.36 10.88 2.82
N PRO A 103 14.68 10.96 3.04
CA PRO A 103 15.24 11.94 3.96
C PRO A 103 14.81 13.35 3.55
N ARG A 104 14.45 14.20 4.52
CA ARG A 104 14.00 15.60 4.30
C ARG A 104 14.95 16.46 3.46
N VAL A 105 16.19 16.00 3.26
CA VAL A 105 17.22 16.68 2.46
C VAL A 105 17.19 16.27 0.98
N SER A 106 16.68 15.07 0.66
CA SER A 106 16.76 14.47 -0.69
C SER A 106 15.59 14.87 -1.58
N PHE A 107 14.41 15.07 -0.99
CA PHE A 107 13.26 15.58 -1.70
C PHE A 107 12.80 16.84 -0.98
N LYS A 108 13.39 17.97 -1.38
CA LYS A 108 12.83 19.27 -1.07
C LYS A 108 11.81 19.55 -2.17
N PRO A 109 10.51 19.28 -1.98
CA PRO A 109 9.58 20.13 -2.68
C PRO A 109 9.91 21.51 -2.16
N THR A 110 10.46 22.38 -3.01
CA THR A 110 10.82 23.76 -2.65
C THR A 110 9.62 24.52 -2.04
N PHE A 111 8.44 23.91 -2.16
CA PHE A 111 7.13 24.30 -1.69
C PHE A 111 6.85 24.24 -0.18
N CYS A 112 7.48 23.35 0.61
CA CYS A 112 7.05 23.17 2.02
C CYS A 112 7.44 24.34 2.97
N HIS A 113 8.30 25.26 2.56
CA HIS A 113 8.63 26.45 3.35
C HIS A 113 7.78 27.68 2.98
N TRP A 114 6.97 27.59 1.93
CA TRP A 114 6.21 28.71 1.34
C TRP A 114 4.71 28.71 1.70
N PHE A 115 4.23 27.72 2.46
CA PHE A 115 2.79 27.57 2.71
C PHE A 115 2.18 28.60 3.70
N HIS A 116 2.97 29.55 4.21
CA HIS A 116 2.44 30.70 4.97
C HIS A 116 2.47 32.02 4.18
N SER A 117 2.85 32.02 2.91
CA SER A 117 2.82 33.25 2.09
C SER A 117 2.21 32.99 0.72
N SER A 118 1.00 33.52 0.51
CA SER A 118 0.33 33.84 -0.75
C SER A 118 0.53 32.94 -2.00
N ARG A 119 -0.60 32.44 -2.53
CA ARG A 119 -0.79 31.66 -3.78
C ARG A 119 0.00 32.13 -5.03
N SER A 120 0.51 33.36 -5.10
CA SER A 120 1.10 33.93 -6.32
C SER A 120 2.57 33.55 -6.59
N ALA A 121 3.27 32.90 -5.64
CA ALA A 121 4.67 32.53 -5.84
C ALA A 121 4.87 31.21 -6.62
N PHE A 122 3.78 30.48 -6.90
CA PHE A 122 3.84 29.14 -7.49
C PHE A 122 4.29 29.16 -8.96
N ALA A 123 3.85 30.15 -9.75
CA ALA A 123 4.06 30.19 -11.20
C ALA A 123 5.55 30.28 -11.61
N THR A 124 6.42 30.75 -10.72
CA THR A 124 7.84 31.01 -11.05
C THR A 124 8.74 29.76 -10.88
N GLN A 125 8.29 28.71 -10.20
CA GLN A 125 9.15 27.58 -9.79
C GLN A 125 8.71 26.20 -10.31
N ALA A 126 7.76 26.12 -11.24
CA ALA A 126 7.43 24.87 -11.95
C ALA A 126 8.46 24.51 -13.05
N ASN A 127 9.35 25.43 -13.42
CA ASN A 127 10.30 25.29 -14.53
C ASN A 127 11.54 24.43 -14.21
N SER A 128 11.64 23.81 -13.02
CA SER A 128 12.82 23.04 -12.60
C SER A 128 12.50 21.60 -12.16
N ILE A 129 11.27 21.13 -12.38
CA ILE A 129 10.95 19.72 -12.18
C ILE A 129 11.43 18.97 -13.42
N PRO A 130 12.38 18.03 -13.31
CA PRO A 130 12.77 17.23 -14.46
C PRO A 130 11.55 16.43 -14.93
N VAL A 131 11.21 16.56 -16.21
CA VAL A 131 10.04 15.93 -16.87
C VAL A 131 10.01 14.41 -16.65
N THR A 132 11.17 13.80 -16.38
CA THR A 132 11.33 12.38 -16.07
C THR A 132 10.58 11.91 -14.82
N ASP A 133 10.32 12.81 -13.87
CA ASP A 133 9.71 12.47 -12.58
C ASP A 133 8.19 12.68 -12.59
N LEU A 134 7.63 13.21 -13.68
CA LEU A 134 6.20 13.51 -13.79
C LEU A 134 5.29 12.30 -13.50
N PRO A 135 5.57 11.06 -13.97
CA PRO A 135 4.70 9.92 -13.67
C PRO A 135 4.62 9.63 -12.17
N ASP A 136 5.77 9.65 -11.47
CA ASP A 136 5.84 9.43 -10.03
C ASP A 136 5.15 10.56 -9.26
N ILE A 137 5.32 11.79 -9.72
CA ILE A 137 4.69 12.96 -9.14
C ILE A 137 3.16 12.91 -9.29
N ILE A 138 2.65 12.54 -10.49
CA ILE A 138 1.22 12.36 -10.74
C ILE A 138 0.64 11.24 -9.86
N ALA A 139 1.37 10.14 -9.74
CA ALA A 139 0.99 9.04 -8.86
C ALA A 139 0.89 9.48 -7.40
N VAL A 140 1.92 10.16 -6.88
CA VAL A 140 1.93 10.73 -5.52
C VAL A 140 0.76 11.67 -5.33
N ALA A 141 0.47 12.54 -6.30
CA ALA A 141 -0.64 13.49 -6.25
C ALA A 141 -2.00 12.79 -6.14
N LYS A 142 -2.23 11.77 -6.98
CA LYS A 142 -3.46 10.98 -6.98
C LYS A 142 -3.70 10.29 -5.64
N ILE A 143 -2.70 9.53 -5.17
CA ILE A 143 -2.80 8.79 -3.90
C ILE A 143 -2.86 9.75 -2.72
N SER A 144 -2.12 10.86 -2.75
CA SER A 144 -2.16 11.87 -1.69
C SER A 144 -3.53 12.53 -1.57
N ASN A 145 -4.20 12.80 -2.69
CA ASN A 145 -5.56 13.32 -2.66
C ASN A 145 -6.54 12.28 -2.09
N LYS A 146 -6.45 11.03 -2.56
CA LYS A 146 -7.34 9.93 -2.14
C LYS A 146 -7.24 9.62 -0.65
N TYR A 147 -6.02 9.57 -0.11
CA TYR A 147 -5.75 9.24 1.30
C TYR A 147 -5.51 10.46 2.18
N GLU A 148 -5.89 11.66 1.71
CA GLU A 148 -5.75 12.94 2.41
C GLU A 148 -4.36 13.20 3.02
N ILE A 149 -3.30 12.89 2.27
CA ILE A 149 -1.94 13.02 2.74
C ILE A 149 -1.58 14.51 2.90
N CYS A 150 -1.44 14.95 4.16
CA CYS A 150 -1.53 16.35 4.60
C CYS A 150 -0.53 17.31 3.93
N VAL A 151 0.60 16.81 3.43
CA VAL A 151 1.68 17.66 2.86
C VAL A 151 1.41 18.03 1.39
N TRP A 152 0.48 17.35 0.69
CA TRP A 152 0.33 17.47 -0.77
C TRP A 152 -1.08 17.72 -1.28
N ARG A 153 -2.09 17.78 -0.42
CA ARG A 153 -3.47 18.06 -0.84
C ARG A 153 -3.58 19.33 -1.68
N ASP A 154 -2.97 20.41 -1.22
CA ASP A 154 -3.01 21.70 -1.92
C ASP A 154 -2.11 21.76 -3.16
N TRP A 155 -1.09 20.90 -3.24
CA TRP A 155 -0.22 20.79 -4.40
C TRP A 155 -0.86 19.95 -5.51
N ALA A 156 -1.47 18.81 -5.16
CA ALA A 156 -2.10 17.88 -6.09
C ALA A 156 -3.25 18.55 -6.84
N LEU A 157 -4.03 19.40 -6.14
CA LEU A 157 -5.08 20.21 -6.76
C LEU A 157 -4.50 21.14 -7.85
N LEU A 158 -3.35 21.77 -7.63
CA LEU A 158 -2.77 22.72 -8.57
C LEU A 158 -2.15 22.07 -9.82
N VAL A 159 -1.75 20.80 -9.75
CA VAL A 159 -1.13 20.08 -10.88
C VAL A 159 -2.14 19.25 -11.69
N ILE A 160 -3.28 18.89 -11.10
CA ILE A 160 -4.28 18.01 -11.74
C ILE A 160 -5.49 18.79 -12.32
N THR A 161 -5.73 20.04 -11.92
CA THR A 161 -6.79 20.92 -12.49
C THR A 161 -6.23 21.99 -13.40
#